data_AF-A0A645DU46-F1
#
_entry.id   AF-A0A645DU46-F1
#
_cell.length_a   1.000
_cell.length_b   1.000
_cell.length_c   1.000
_cell.angle_alpha   90.00
_cell.angle_beta   90.00
_cell.angle_gamma   90.00
#
_symmetry.space_group_name_H-M   'P 1'
#
loop_
_entity.id
_entity.type
_entity.pdbx_description
1 polymer ?
#
loop_
_entity_poly.entity_id
_entity_poly.type
_entity_poly.pdbx_seq_one_letter_code
_entity_poly.pdbx_strand_id
1 'polypeptide(L)'
;MYRERRDAMLAALRDYMPAGSSWTHPRGGFFVWLTLPAGIDSQAMLPRAVTNRVAYTPGTAFYADDLGARNIRLSYCYPTPERIREGVRRLGEVLDREAQLNRTFGLHPGATHPHSVVEPTSPRPDQA
;
A
#
# COMPACT_ATOMS: atom_id res chain seq x y z
N MET A 1 -11.10 20.81 -10.99
CA MET A 1 -11.11 19.36 -11.20
C MET A 1 -10.00 18.62 -10.44
N TYR A 2 -8.71 18.71 -10.80
CA TYR A 2 -7.66 17.95 -10.08
C TYR A 2 -7.42 18.39 -8.64
N ARG A 3 -7.47 19.70 -8.35
CA ARG A 3 -7.36 20.24 -6.98
C ARG A 3 -8.45 19.68 -6.06
N GLU A 4 -9.70 19.68 -6.53
CA GLU A 4 -10.84 19.16 -5.79
C GLU A 4 -10.71 17.65 -5.49
N ARG A 5 -10.24 16.85 -6.45
CA ARG A 5 -9.97 15.42 -6.24
C ARG A 5 -8.84 15.19 -5.24
N ARG A 6 -7.77 15.98 -5.31
CA ARG A 6 -6.69 15.97 -4.32
C ARG A 6 -7.23 16.29 -2.93
N ASP A 7 -8.00 17.37 -2.81
CA ASP A 7 -8.53 17.82 -1.52
C ASP A 7 -9.52 16.78 -0.95
N ALA A 8 -10.32 16.13 -1.80
CA ALA A 8 -11.17 15.01 -1.41
C ALA A 8 -10.36 13.78 -0.94
N MET A 9 -9.23 13.46 -1.60
CA MET A 9 -8.32 12.40 -1.16
C MET A 9 -7.71 12.72 0.20
N LEU A 10 -7.18 13.93 0.39
CA LEU A 10 -6.55 14.34 1.65
C LEU A 10 -7.56 14.39 2.81
N ALA A 11 -8.77 14.89 2.56
CA ALA A 11 -9.84 14.88 3.55
C ALA A 11 -10.22 13.44 3.93
N ALA A 12 -10.42 12.56 2.94
CA ALA A 12 -10.75 11.16 3.21
C ALA A 12 -9.63 10.42 3.96
N LEU A 13 -8.37 10.70 3.63
CA LEU A 13 -7.23 10.09 4.33
C LEU A 13 -7.20 10.52 5.80
N ARG A 14 -7.47 11.79 6.09
CA ARG A 14 -7.59 12.28 7.46
C ARG A 14 -8.72 11.62 8.23
N ASP A 15 -9.85 11.39 7.57
CA ASP A 15 -11.07 10.91 8.23
C ASP A 15 -11.06 9.38 8.45
N TYR A 16 -10.35 8.61 7.61
CA TYR A 16 -10.43 7.14 7.60
C TYR A 16 -9.11 6.39 7.82
N MET A 17 -7.95 7.04 7.79
CA MET A 17 -6.69 6.32 8.02
C MET A 17 -6.45 6.07 9.52
N PRO A 18 -6.02 4.85 9.89
CA PRO A 18 -5.70 4.55 11.28
C PRO A 18 -4.48 5.32 11.78
N ALA A 19 -4.36 5.41 13.11
CA ALA A 19 -3.20 5.98 13.78
C ALA A 19 -1.90 5.30 13.31
N GLY A 20 -0.83 6.09 13.18
CA GLY A 20 0.46 5.63 12.65
C GLY A 20 0.55 5.63 11.12
N SER A 21 -0.53 5.96 10.41
CA SER A 21 -0.48 6.29 8.98
C SER A 21 -0.05 7.73 8.77
N SER A 22 0.74 7.99 7.73
CA SER A 22 1.12 9.35 7.34
C SER A 22 1.12 9.49 5.83
N TRP A 23 0.85 10.69 5.29
CA TRP A 23 0.86 10.91 3.85
C TRP A 23 1.43 12.26 3.46
N THR A 24 1.85 12.34 2.20
CA THR A 24 2.34 13.58 1.59
C THR A 24 1.19 14.53 1.26
N HIS A 25 1.48 15.84 1.28
CA HIS A 25 0.52 16.90 0.93
C HIS A 25 0.97 17.55 -0.39
N PRO A 26 0.67 16.95 -1.56
CA PRO A 26 1.19 17.41 -2.83
C PRO A 26 0.61 18.77 -3.22
N ARG A 27 1.46 19.73 -3.59
CA ARG A 27 1.02 21.01 -4.14
C ARG A 27 0.59 20.93 -5.62
N GLY A 28 0.94 19.82 -6.29
CA GLY A 28 0.57 19.51 -7.67
C GLY A 28 0.86 18.04 -8.01
N GLY A 29 0.49 17.61 -9.22
CA GLY A 29 0.62 16.22 -9.68
C GLY A 29 -0.68 15.42 -9.58
N PHE A 30 -0.56 14.10 -9.50
CA PHE A 30 -1.69 13.16 -9.54
C PHE A 30 -1.69 12.11 -8.43
N PHE A 31 -0.67 12.13 -7.58
CA PHE A 31 -0.42 11.07 -6.61
C PHE A 31 -0.31 11.62 -5.19
N VAL A 32 -0.81 10.84 -4.24
CA VAL A 32 -0.51 10.97 -2.82
C VAL A 32 0.32 9.75 -2.43
N TRP A 33 1.42 10.00 -1.76
CA TRP A 33 2.23 8.97 -1.12
C TRP A 33 1.74 8.73 0.29
N LEU A 34 1.31 7.51 0.59
CA LEU A 34 0.80 7.04 1.88
C LEU A 34 1.81 6.06 2.49
N THR A 35 2.20 6.30 3.74
CA THR A 35 3.00 5.40 4.56
C THR A 35 2.08 4.74 5.58
N LEU A 36 2.08 3.41 5.58
CA LEU A 36 1.26 2.56 6.42
C LEU A 36 1.80 2.50 7.87
N PRO A 37 0.95 2.15 8.85
CA PRO A 37 1.38 1.82 10.20
C PRO A 37 2.52 0.77 10.23
N ALA A 38 3.27 0.73 11.32
CA ALA A 38 4.35 -0.24 11.49
C ALA A 38 3.82 -1.68 11.46
N GLY A 39 4.58 -2.58 10.83
CA GLY A 39 4.23 -4.00 10.72
C GLY A 39 3.26 -4.35 9.59
N ILE A 40 2.79 -3.38 8.80
CA ILE A 40 1.94 -3.65 7.63
C ILE A 40 2.78 -3.57 6.35
N ASP A 41 2.82 -4.67 5.60
CA ASP A 41 3.44 -4.73 4.27
C ASP A 41 2.41 -4.42 3.18
N SER A 42 2.70 -3.40 2.37
CA SER A 42 1.81 -2.90 1.32
C SER A 42 1.60 -3.88 0.18
N GLN A 43 2.58 -4.73 -0.13
CA GLN A 43 2.49 -5.72 -1.20
C GLN A 43 1.70 -6.94 -0.74
N ALA A 44 1.98 -7.44 0.46
CA ALA A 44 1.27 -8.55 1.06
C ALA A 44 -0.21 -8.22 1.35
N MET A 45 -0.53 -6.95 1.63
CA MET A 45 -1.89 -6.46 1.84
C MET A 45 -2.71 -6.32 0.55
N LEU A 46 -2.05 -6.21 -0.61
CA LEU A 46 -2.71 -5.86 -1.87
C LEU A 46 -3.87 -6.81 -2.25
N PRO A 47 -3.76 -8.15 -2.13
CA PRO A 47 -4.89 -9.05 -2.43
C PRO A 47 -6.13 -8.75 -1.56
N ARG A 48 -5.93 -8.44 -0.28
CA ARG A 48 -7.02 -8.12 0.67
C ARG A 48 -7.66 -6.77 0.35
N ALA A 49 -6.87 -5.79 -0.08
CA ALA A 49 -7.38 -4.52 -0.56
C ALA A 49 -8.23 -4.69 -1.83
N VAL A 50 -7.78 -5.52 -2.78
CA VAL A 50 -8.52 -5.83 -4.01
C VAL A 50 -9.84 -6.55 -3.69
N THR A 51 -9.85 -7.48 -2.75
CA THR A 51 -11.09 -8.10 -2.24
C THR A 51 -12.05 -7.05 -1.67
N ASN A 52 -11.52 -6.03 -0.98
CA ASN A 52 -12.32 -4.88 -0.54
C ASN A 52 -12.58 -3.84 -1.65
N ARG A 53 -12.40 -4.21 -2.93
CA ARG A 53 -12.63 -3.37 -4.12
C ARG A 53 -11.81 -2.07 -4.13
N VAL A 54 -10.58 -2.12 -3.61
CA VAL A 54 -9.60 -1.03 -3.67
C VAL A 54 -8.32 -1.54 -4.32
N ALA A 55 -7.80 -0.80 -5.29
CA ALA A 55 -6.51 -1.06 -5.91
C ALA A 55 -5.58 0.13 -5.73
N TYR A 56 -4.30 -0.15 -5.49
CA TYR A 56 -3.23 0.84 -5.35
C TYR A 56 -1.91 0.27 -5.88
N THR A 57 -0.89 1.12 -6.01
CA THR A 57 0.47 0.64 -6.35
C THR A 57 1.31 0.51 -5.08
N PRO A 58 1.81 -0.70 -4.74
CA PRO A 58 2.77 -0.87 -3.65
C PRO A 58 4.02 -0.04 -3.85
N GLY A 59 4.60 0.44 -2.76
CA GLY A 59 5.81 1.27 -2.75
C GLY A 59 7.05 0.49 -3.18
N THR A 60 7.08 -0.83 -2.99
CA THR A 60 8.16 -1.74 -3.40
C THR A 60 8.52 -1.61 -4.88
N ALA A 61 7.57 -1.21 -5.74
CA ALA A 61 7.84 -0.95 -7.15
C ALA A 61 8.72 0.30 -7.43
N PHE A 62 8.98 1.13 -6.42
CA PHE A 62 9.71 2.40 -6.55
C PHE A 62 11.01 2.46 -5.73
N TYR A 63 11.35 1.39 -5.02
CA TYR A 63 12.56 1.28 -4.21
C TYR A 63 13.41 0.13 -4.72
N ALA A 64 14.73 0.31 -4.72
CA ALA A 64 15.68 -0.75 -5.04
C ALA A 64 15.97 -1.66 -3.83
N ASP A 65 15.44 -1.31 -2.66
CA ASP A 65 15.57 -1.98 -1.38
C ASP A 65 14.19 -2.14 -0.69
N ASP A 66 14.18 -2.69 0.51
CA ASP A 66 12.95 -2.95 1.29
C ASP A 66 12.34 -1.69 1.95
N LEU A 67 12.91 -0.49 1.74
CA LEU A 67 12.38 0.75 2.35
C LEU A 67 10.98 1.12 1.81
N GLY A 68 10.61 0.55 0.66
CA GLY A 68 9.30 0.72 0.03
C GLY A 68 8.15 -0.11 0.62
N ALA A 69 8.45 -1.10 1.49
CA ALA A 69 7.49 -2.12 1.95
C ALA A 69 6.22 -1.52 2.58
N ARG A 70 6.36 -0.41 3.32
CA ARG A 70 5.25 0.26 4.02
C ARG A 70 4.59 1.38 3.23
N ASN A 71 5.00 1.59 1.98
CA ASN A 71 4.54 2.74 1.21
C ASN A 71 3.51 2.33 0.16
N ILE A 72 2.58 3.23 -0.14
CA ILE A 72 1.55 3.07 -1.16
C ILE A 72 1.47 4.35 -1.98
N ARG A 73 1.37 4.21 -3.30
CA ARG A 73 1.04 5.31 -4.20
C ARG A 73 -0.45 5.29 -4.54
N LEU A 74 -1.16 6.34 -4.13
CA LEU A 74 -2.58 6.56 -4.43
C LEU A 74 -2.74 7.58 -5.56
N SER A 75 -3.52 7.24 -6.59
CA SER A 75 -3.82 8.16 -7.69
C SER A 75 -5.20 8.79 -7.54
N TYR A 76 -5.29 10.09 -7.82
CA TYR A 76 -6.56 10.84 -7.89
C TYR A 76 -6.85 11.39 -9.28
N CYS A 77 -6.18 10.89 -10.33
CA CYS A 77 -6.29 11.44 -11.69
C CYS A 77 -7.63 11.16 -12.38
N TYR A 78 -8.28 10.04 -12.08
CA TYR A 78 -9.47 9.54 -12.79
C TYR A 78 -10.76 9.53 -11.95
N PRO A 79 -10.79 9.01 -10.71
CA PRO A 79 -12.04 8.83 -9.97
C PRO A 79 -12.71 10.16 -9.59
N THR A 80 -14.03 10.14 -9.42
CA THR A 80 -14.77 11.28 -8.86
C THR A 80 -14.45 11.43 -7.37
N PRO A 81 -14.64 12.63 -6.77
CA PRO A 81 -14.44 12.85 -5.33
C PRO A 81 -15.17 11.83 -4.45
N GLU A 82 -16.37 11.41 -4.81
CA GLU A 82 -17.18 10.44 -4.08
C GLU A 82 -16.55 9.05 -4.12
N ARG A 83 -16.07 8.63 -5.30
CA ARG A 83 -15.36 7.35 -5.45
C ARG A 83 -14.00 7.36 -4.73
N ILE A 84 -13.34 8.52 -4.67
CA ILE A 84 -12.12 8.69 -3.86
C ILE A 84 -12.44 8.45 -2.39
N ARG A 85 -13.44 9.14 -1.84
CA ARG A 85 -13.83 8.97 -0.43
C ARG A 85 -14.18 7.52 -0.12
N GLU A 86 -14.99 6.87 -0.96
CA GLU A 86 -15.37 5.48 -0.75
C GLU A 86 -14.18 4.51 -0.86
N GLY A 87 -13.28 4.74 -1.82
CA GLY A 87 -12.06 3.93 -1.96
C GLY A 87 -11.13 4.07 -0.75
N VAL A 88 -10.95 5.29 -0.25
CA VAL A 88 -10.12 5.55 0.94
C VAL A 88 -10.78 5.00 2.21
N ARG A 89 -12.10 5.10 2.35
CA ARG A 89 -12.85 4.49 3.46
C ARG A 89 -12.63 2.98 3.50
N ARG A 90 -12.80 2.29 2.37
CA ARG A 90 -12.54 0.85 2.24
C ARG A 90 -11.09 0.48 2.49
N LEU A 91 -10.14 1.33 2.11
CA LEU A 91 -8.72 1.13 2.42
C LEU A 91 -8.47 1.22 3.93
N GLY A 92 -9.08 2.21 4.60
CA GLY A 92 -9.02 2.38 6.04
C GLY A 92 -9.50 1.14 6.78
N GLU A 93 -10.65 0.58 6.39
CA GLU A 93 -11.16 -0.68 6.96
C GLU A 93 -10.20 -1.87 6.83
N VAL A 94 -9.48 -1.96 5.69
CA VAL A 94 -8.48 -3.03 5.51
C VAL A 94 -7.32 -2.80 6.46
N LEU A 95 -6.81 -1.56 6.54
CA LEU A 95 -5.70 -1.22 7.43
C LEU A 95 -6.06 -1.40 8.91
N ASP A 96 -7.28 -1.09 9.32
CA ASP A 96 -7.74 -1.34 10.69
C ASP A 96 -7.73 -2.83 11.02
N ARG A 97 -8.21 -3.67 10.10
CA ARG A 97 -8.16 -5.12 10.25
C ARG A 97 -6.72 -5.63 10.35
N GLU A 98 -5.82 -5.18 9.47
CA GLU A 98 -4.39 -5.55 9.53
C GLU A 98 -3.74 -5.10 10.84
N ALA A 99 -4.00 -3.86 11.27
CA ALA A 99 -3.47 -3.32 12.51
C ALA A 99 -4.01 -4.06 13.75
N GLN A 100 -5.25 -4.52 13.71
CA GLN A 100 -5.84 -5.35 14.76
C GLN A 100 -5.21 -6.74 14.80
N LEU A 101 -5.01 -7.38 13.64
CA LEU A 101 -4.34 -8.68 13.53
C LEU A 101 -2.92 -8.59 14.09
N ASN A 102 -2.14 -7.59 13.68
CA ASN A 102 -0.78 -7.40 14.17
C ASN A 102 -0.73 -7.19 15.69
N ARG A 103 -1.67 -6.41 16.25
CA ARG A 103 -1.78 -6.22 17.71
C ARG A 103 -2.15 -7.49 18.45
N THR A 104 -3.04 -8.30 17.87
CA THR A 104 -3.54 -9.53 18.50
C THR A 104 -2.48 -10.62 18.50
N PHE A 105 -1.75 -10.77 17.39
CA PHE A 105 -0.81 -11.85 17.18
C PHE A 105 0.66 -11.46 17.42
N GLY A 106 0.94 -10.22 17.86
CA GLY A 106 2.30 -9.78 18.17
C GLY A 106 3.27 -9.84 16.99
N LEU A 107 2.74 -9.71 15.76
CA LEU A 107 3.53 -9.74 14.52
C LEU A 107 4.30 -8.43 14.37
N HIS A 108 5.28 -8.22 15.25
CA HIS A 108 6.26 -7.15 15.13
C HIS A 108 7.26 -7.50 14.03
N PRO A 109 7.61 -6.56 13.13
CA PRO A 109 8.56 -6.82 12.06
C PRO A 109 9.99 -6.83 12.62
N GLY A 110 10.37 -7.98 13.19
CA GLY A 110 11.77 -8.44 13.31
C GLY A 110 12.03 -9.70 12.47
N ALA A 111 11.00 -10.27 11.85
CA ALA A 111 11.14 -11.40 10.94
C ALA A 111 11.53 -10.88 9.55
N THR A 112 12.84 -10.65 9.39
CA THR A 112 13.52 -10.61 8.09
C THR A 112 12.99 -11.77 7.25
N HIS A 113 12.32 -11.47 6.15
CA HIS A 113 12.07 -12.48 5.12
C HIS A 113 13.35 -12.55 4.28
N PRO A 114 14.20 -13.58 4.39
CA PRO A 114 15.17 -13.81 3.33
C PRO A 114 14.38 -14.18 2.09
N HIS A 115 14.25 -13.25 1.14
CA HIS A 115 13.89 -13.60 -0.22
C HIS A 115 15.03 -14.47 -0.77
N SER A 116 14.89 -15.79 -0.65
CA SER A 116 15.74 -16.73 -1.37
C SER A 116 15.55 -16.48 -2.85
N VAL A 117 16.59 -15.96 -3.49
CA VAL A 117 16.74 -15.98 -4.95
C VAL A 117 16.74 -17.45 -5.36
N VAL A 118 15.62 -17.94 -5.88
CA VAL A 118 15.60 -19.21 -6.60
C VAL A 118 16.15 -18.91 -7.98
N GLU A 119 17.45 -19.14 -8.17
CA GLU A 119 18.02 -19.21 -9.52
C GLU A 119 17.31 -20.32 -10.29
N PRO A 120 16.78 -20.07 -11.51
CA PRO A 120 16.30 -21.14 -12.35
C PRO A 120 17.52 -21.89 -12.89
N THR A 121 17.86 -23.02 -12.28
CA THR A 121 18.78 -23.99 -12.87
C THR A 121 18.10 -24.65 -14.07
N SER A 122 18.24 -24.04 -15.24
CA SER A 122 17.96 -24.69 -16.51
C SER A 122 18.97 -25.83 -16.71
N PRO A 123 18.54 -27.08 -16.96
CA PRO A 123 19.47 -28.16 -17.29
C PRO A 123 20.06 -27.91 -18.69
N ARG A 124 21.39 -27.97 -18.79
CA ARG A 124 22.11 -27.92 -20.07
C ARG A 124 21.83 -29.22 -20.84
N PRO A 125 21.46 -29.18 -22.13
CA PRO A 125 21.59 -30.36 -22.98
C PRO A 125 23.08 -30.56 -23.27
N ASP A 126 23.55 -31.82 -23.18
CA ASP A 126 24.75 -32.40 -23.82
C ASP A 126 25.53 -33.32 -22.88
N GLN A 127 25.07 -34.57 -22.76
CA GLN A 127 25.90 -35.75 -22.46
C GLN A 127 25.21 -37.00 -23.03
N ALA A 128 25.53 -37.36 -24.28
CA ALA A 128 25.80 -38.72 -24.78
C ALA A 128 25.90 -38.71 -26.32
#